data_AF-A0A377X9T5-F1
#
_entry.id   AF-A0A377X9T5-F1
#
_cell.length_a   1.000
_cell.length_b   1.000
_cell.length_c   1.000
_cell.angle_alpha   90.00
_cell.angle_beta   90.00
_cell.angle_gamma   90.00
#
_symmetry.space_group_name_H-M   'P 1'
#
loop_
_entity.id
_entity.type
_entity.pdbx_description
1 polymer ?
#
loop_
_entity_poly.entity_id
_entity_poly.type
_entity_poly.pdbx_seq_one_letter_code
_entity_poly.pdbx_strand_id
1 'polypeptide(L)' 'MLQRSPEWFAARCGKVTASRLADVMARTKSGYAASRQNYMAELICQRLTGSLKKVSPTLQ' A
#
# COMPACT_ATOMS: atom_id res chain seq x y z
N MET A 1 7.01 9.45 18.17
CA MET A 1 6.01 8.68 17.40
C MET A 1 6.19 7.21 17.75
N LEU A 2 5.20 6.57 18.38
CA LEU A 2 5.25 5.18 18.80
C LEU A 2 4.71 4.27 17.70
N GLN A 3 5.28 3.09 17.49
CA GLN A 3 4.76 2.14 16.49
C GLN A 3 3.29 1.80 16.82
N ARG A 4 2.44 1.72 15.79
CA ARG A 4 0.98 1.49 15.91
C ARG A 4 0.19 2.64 16.56
N SER A 5 0.80 3.80 16.84
CA SER A 5 0.05 4.99 17.26
C SER A 5 -0.75 5.57 16.08
N PRO A 6 -1.72 6.49 16.29
CA PRO A 6 -2.41 7.17 15.19
C PRO A 6 -1.46 7.98 14.30
N GLU A 7 -0.50 8.67 14.91
CA GLU A 7 0.56 9.41 14.22
C GLU A 7 1.45 8.44 13.42
N TRP A 8 1.68 7.25 14.01
CA TRP A 8 2.01 5.95 13.38
C TRP A 8 1.67 5.84 11.90
N PHE A 9 0.35 5.72 11.77
CA PHE A 9 -0.38 5.45 10.56
C PHE A 9 -0.43 6.68 9.67
N ALA A 10 -0.67 7.86 10.25
CA ALA A 10 -0.73 9.11 9.50
C ALA A 10 0.58 9.39 8.72
N ALA A 11 1.75 9.22 9.33
CA ALA A 11 2.99 9.52 8.62
C ALA A 11 3.35 8.49 7.53
N ARG A 12 2.72 7.31 7.53
CA ARG A 12 2.92 6.22 6.55
C ARG A 12 1.85 6.21 5.45
N CYS A 13 0.74 6.89 5.66
CA CYS A 13 -0.36 6.96 4.72
C CYS A 13 0.13 7.45 3.34
N GLY A 14 -0.14 6.66 2.29
CA GLY A 14 0.23 7.01 0.92
C GLY A 14 1.74 6.95 0.61
N LYS A 15 2.55 6.33 1.48
CA LYS A 15 4.00 6.15 1.26
C LYS A 15 4.35 4.68 1.04
N VAL A 16 5.35 4.45 0.21
CA VAL A 16 6.00 3.14 0.11
C VAL A 16 6.72 2.86 1.42
N THR A 17 6.57 1.65 1.95
CA THR A 17 7.17 1.25 3.23
C THR A 17 8.05 0.02 3.02
N ALA A 18 9.09 -0.13 3.85
CA ALA A 18 10.05 -1.23 3.72
C ALA A 18 9.38 -2.63 3.65
N SER A 19 8.33 -2.85 4.44
CA SER A 19 7.58 -4.12 4.46
C SER A 19 6.81 -4.44 3.19
N ARG A 20 6.61 -3.46 2.28
CA ARG A 20 5.89 -3.63 1.01
C ARG A 20 6.80 -3.42 -0.21
N LEU A 21 8.12 -3.32 0.00
CA LEU A 21 9.08 -3.13 -1.09
C LEU A 21 9.08 -4.33 -2.05
N ALA A 22 8.84 -5.53 -1.55
CA ALA A 22 8.71 -6.74 -2.36
C ALA A 22 7.61 -6.59 -3.44
N ASP A 23 6.46 -6.00 -3.09
CA ASP A 23 5.36 -5.77 -4.04
C ASP A 23 5.73 -4.73 -5.10
N VAL A 24 6.52 -3.71 -4.73
CA VAL A 24 7.01 -2.70 -5.68
C VAL A 24 7.98 -3.28 -6.70
N MET A 25 8.85 -4.18 -6.23
CA MET A 25 9.90 -4.81 -7.03
C MET A 25 9.44 -6.07 -7.75
N ALA A 26 8.23 -6.58 -7.46
CA ALA A 26 7.73 -7.82 -8.02
C ALA A 26 7.59 -7.76 -9.55
N ARG A 27 8.24 -8.71 -10.22
CA ARG A 27 8.27 -8.83 -11.68
C ARG A 27 7.96 -10.26 -12.11
N THR A 28 7.35 -10.38 -13.28
CA THR A 28 7.12 -11.63 -14.01
C THR A 28 8.01 -11.68 -15.23
N LYS A 29 7.99 -12.79 -15.97
CA LYS A 29 8.75 -12.96 -17.22
C LYS A 29 8.48 -11.84 -18.24
N SER A 30 7.26 -11.32 -18.29
CA SER A 30 6.80 -10.35 -19.28
C SER A 30 6.59 -8.93 -18.75
N GLY A 31 6.81 -8.66 -17.47
CA GLY A 31 6.58 -7.31 -16.94
C GLY A 31 6.51 -7.22 -15.42
N TYR A 32 5.71 -6.27 -14.92
CA TYR A 32 5.44 -6.13 -13.49
C TYR A 32 4.35 -7.10 -13.03
N ALA A 33 4.49 -7.61 -11.81
CA ALA A 33 3.49 -8.50 -11.23
C ALA A 33 2.21 -7.74 -10.83
N ALA A 34 1.11 -8.46 -10.74
CA ALA A 34 -0.18 -7.93 -10.29
C ALA A 34 -0.09 -7.33 -8.87
N SER A 35 0.78 -7.87 -8.00
CA SER A 35 1.03 -7.32 -6.66
C SER A 35 1.48 -5.86 -6.68
N ARG A 36 2.28 -5.46 -7.67
CA ARG A 36 2.71 -4.07 -7.86
C ARG A 36 1.53 -3.16 -8.18
N GLN A 37 0.66 -3.60 -9.10
CA GLN A 37 -0.53 -2.82 -9.49
C GLN A 37 -1.51 -2.69 -8.33
N ASN A 38 -1.73 -3.77 -7.58
CA ASN A 38 -2.59 -3.78 -6.39
C ASN A 38 -2.05 -2.82 -5.33
N TYR A 39 -0.74 -2.87 -5.04
CA TYR A 39 -0.14 -1.96 -4.06
C TYR A 39 -0.16 -0.50 -4.54
N MET A 40 -0.03 -0.26 -5.85
CA MET A 40 -0.18 1.08 -6.42
C MET A 40 -1.61 1.61 -6.20
N ALA A 41 -2.64 0.78 -6.43
CA ALA A 41 -4.03 1.16 -6.17
C ALA A 41 -4.27 1.46 -4.68
N GLU A 42 -3.74 0.62 -3.77
CA GLU A 42 -3.80 0.86 -2.32
C GLU A 42 -3.21 2.24 -1.96
N LEU A 43 -2.03 2.60 -2.48
CA LEU A 43 -1.39 3.89 -2.21
C LEU A 43 -2.19 5.08 -2.76
N ILE A 44 -2.81 4.93 -3.93
CA ILE A 44 -3.68 5.97 -4.50
C ILE A 44 -4.90 6.18 -3.61
N CYS A 45 -5.58 5.10 -3.21
CA CYS A 45 -6.72 5.18 -2.29
C CYS A 45 -6.34 5.82 -0.95
N GLN A 46 -5.15 5.51 -0.40
CA GLN A 46 -4.65 6.14 0.82
C GLN A 46 -4.45 7.65 0.65
N ARG A 47 -3.90 8.10 -0.49
CA ARG A 47 -3.70 9.53 -0.77
C ARG A 47 -5.02 10.27 -0.95
N LEU A 48 -5.99 9.65 -1.61
CA LEU A 48 -7.31 10.25 -1.84
C LEU A 48 -8.17 10.31 -0.57
N THR A 49 -8.07 9.30 0.30
CA THR A 49 -8.91 9.19 1.51
C THR A 49 -8.24 9.69 2.78
N GLY A 50 -6.92 9.90 2.78
CA GLY A 50 -6.14 10.19 3.98
C GLY A 50 -6.08 9.04 4.99
N SER A 51 -6.57 7.84 4.63
CA SER A 51 -6.71 6.71 5.56
C SER A 51 -5.91 5.49 5.12
N LEU A 52 -5.30 4.77 6.07
CA LEU A 52 -4.58 3.50 5.83
C LEU A 52 -5.53 2.29 5.72
N LYS A 53 -6.82 2.51 5.46
CA LYS A 53 -7.80 1.43 5.38
C LYS A 53 -7.41 0.48 4.25
N LYS A 54 -7.28 -0.81 4.57
CA LYS A 54 -7.11 -1.85 3.54
C LYS A 54 -8.32 -1.78 2.63
N VAL A 55 -8.07 -1.56 1.34
CA VAL A 55 -9.09 -1.72 0.32
C VAL A 55 -9.20 -3.22 0.08
N SER A 56 -10.15 -3.86 0.74
CA SER A 56 -10.47 -5.26 0.46
C SER A 56 -10.98 -5.33 -0.99
N PRO A 57 -10.42 -6.16 -1.88
CA PRO A 57 -10.90 -6.28 -3.26
C PRO A 57 -12.25 -6.99 -3.39
N THR A 58 -12.86 -7.39 -2.28
CA THR A 58 -14.04 -8.26 -2.26
C THR A 58 -15.19 -7.60 -1.50
N LEU A 59 -16.23 -7.20 -2.21
CA LEU A 59 -17.60 -7.29 -1.72
C LEU A 59 -17.93 -8.80 -1.67
N GLN A 60 -17.72 -9.41 -0.52
CA GLN A 60 -18.32 -10.69 -0.11
C GLN A 60 -18.83 -10.51 1.31
#